data_AF-A0A238YN35-F1
#
_entry.id   AF-A0A238YN35-F1
#
_cell.length_a   1.000
_cell.length_b   1.000
_cell.length_c   1.000
_cell.angle_alpha   90.00
_cell.angle_beta   90.00
_cell.angle_gamma   90.00
#
_symmetry.space_group_name_H-M   'P 1'
#
loop_
_entity.id
_entity.type
_entity.pdbx_description
1 polymer ?
#
loop_
_entity_poly.entity_id
_entity_poly.type
_entity_poly.pdbx_seq_one_letter_code
_entity_poly.pdbx_strand_id
1 'polypeptide(L)'
;MPREEADAALADLADLILNVGRLVRARTPDESPGVVPLTETERQVMRVVDLHPGAAPSEIARRTRLQRTNVSAALRSLESKGMVSRAATVGRGVAVHPTELAASNLRVLRAAWARELAGGLGDDLDAVRQCTGLLSRLERQLTADEP
;
A
#
# COMPACT_ATOMS: atom_id res chain seq x y z
N MET A 1 -18.69 -21.93 22.35
CA MET A 1 -17.76 -21.84 21.20
C MET A 1 -16.56 -20.99 21.60
N PRO A 2 -15.73 -21.40 22.59
CA PRO A 2 -15.33 -20.35 23.53
C PRO A 2 -14.08 -19.56 23.13
N ARG A 3 -13.02 -20.20 22.61
CA ARG A 3 -11.77 -19.49 22.29
C ARG A 3 -10.89 -20.21 21.28
N GLU A 4 -10.71 -21.52 21.42
CA GLU A 4 -9.87 -22.31 20.50
C GLU A 4 -10.38 -22.28 19.05
N GLU A 5 -11.70 -22.38 18.84
CA GLU A 5 -12.30 -22.26 17.50
C GLU A 5 -12.15 -20.85 16.91
N ALA A 6 -12.20 -19.82 17.75
CA ALA A 6 -12.01 -18.43 17.33
C ALA A 6 -10.53 -18.16 16.99
N ASP A 7 -9.60 -18.67 17.80
CA ASP A 7 -8.17 -18.55 17.59
C ASP A 7 -7.74 -19.30 16.32
N ALA A 8 -8.31 -20.49 16.07
CA ALA A 8 -8.10 -21.23 14.83
C ALA A 8 -8.61 -20.45 13.60
N ALA A 9 -9.82 -19.92 13.65
CA ALA A 9 -10.38 -19.12 12.56
C ALA A 9 -9.55 -17.85 12.26
N LEU A 10 -8.99 -17.21 13.29
CA LEU A 10 -8.10 -16.05 13.14
C LEU A 10 -6.74 -16.45 12.55
N ALA A 11 -6.20 -17.61 12.94
CA ALA A 11 -4.96 -18.14 12.36
C ALA A 11 -5.12 -18.50 10.88
N ASP A 12 -6.23 -19.14 10.52
CA ASP A 12 -6.57 -19.47 9.13
C ASP A 12 -6.72 -18.21 8.27
N LEU A 13 -7.35 -17.16 8.83
CA LEU A 13 -7.46 -15.86 8.15
C LEU A 13 -6.07 -15.24 7.91
N ALA A 14 -5.18 -15.29 8.90
CA ALA A 14 -3.83 -14.75 8.76
C ALA A 14 -3.03 -15.49 7.68
N ASP A 15 -3.05 -16.83 7.67
CA ASP A 15 -2.41 -17.64 6.63
C ASP A 15 -2.96 -17.32 5.24
N LEU A 16 -4.29 -17.22 5.11
CA LEU A 16 -4.93 -16.90 3.84
C LEU A 16 -4.55 -15.50 3.34
N ILE A 17 -4.51 -14.48 4.22
CA ILE A 17 -4.07 -13.12 3.87
C ILE A 17 -2.64 -13.14 3.33
N LEU A 18 -1.73 -13.83 4.02
CA LEU A 18 -0.33 -13.93 3.61
C LEU A 18 -0.18 -14.64 2.26
N ASN A 19 -0.87 -15.77 2.08
CA ASN A 19 -0.79 -16.54 0.84
C ASN A 19 -1.42 -15.79 -0.34
N VAL A 20 -2.63 -15.22 -0.18
CA VAL A 20 -3.28 -14.42 -1.23
C VAL A 20 -2.46 -13.17 -1.55
N GLY A 21 -1.93 -12.47 -0.54
CA GLY A 21 -1.06 -11.32 -0.75
C GLY A 21 0.18 -11.66 -1.59
N ARG A 22 0.82 -12.79 -1.30
CA ARG A 22 1.95 -13.31 -2.11
C ARG A 22 1.53 -13.62 -3.55
N LEU A 23 0.39 -14.27 -3.75
CA LEU A 23 -0.10 -14.63 -5.10
C LEU A 23 -0.47 -13.40 -5.91
N VAL A 24 -1.12 -12.40 -5.30
CA VAL A 24 -1.44 -11.11 -5.95
C VAL A 24 -0.15 -10.37 -6.31
N ARG A 25 0.85 -10.36 -5.42
CA ARG A 25 2.15 -9.75 -5.71
C ARG A 25 2.83 -10.44 -6.90
N ALA A 26 2.85 -11.77 -6.95
CA ALA A 26 3.47 -12.53 -8.04
C ALA A 26 2.80 -12.27 -9.41
N ARG A 27 1.51 -11.94 -9.40
CA ARG A 27 0.73 -11.57 -10.60
C ARG A 27 0.73 -10.08 -10.90
N THR A 28 1.34 -9.26 -10.03
CA THR A 28 1.45 -7.82 -10.26
C THR A 28 2.51 -7.61 -11.33
N PRO A 29 2.17 -7.01 -12.48
CA PRO A 29 3.14 -6.85 -13.54
C PRO A 29 4.11 -5.71 -13.19
N ASP A 30 5.29 -6.08 -12.70
CA ASP A 30 6.37 -5.13 -12.40
C ASP A 30 6.96 -4.48 -13.68
N GLU A 31 6.69 -5.07 -14.85
CA GLU A 31 7.25 -4.67 -16.15
C GLU A 31 6.16 -4.38 -17.21
N SER A 32 4.94 -4.02 -16.80
CA SER A 32 3.93 -3.57 -17.77
C SER A 32 4.39 -2.29 -18.49
N PRO A 33 4.19 -2.20 -19.83
CA PRO A 33 4.48 -0.97 -20.57
C PRO A 33 3.78 0.23 -19.94
N GLY A 34 4.57 1.24 -19.55
CA GLY A 34 4.05 2.45 -18.90
C GLY A 34 3.91 2.38 -17.39
N VAL A 35 4.29 1.28 -16.72
CA VAL A 35 4.39 1.21 -15.25
C VAL A 35 5.83 1.43 -14.83
N VAL A 36 6.07 2.37 -13.91
CA VAL A 36 7.40 2.59 -13.35
C VAL A 36 7.70 1.51 -12.31
N PRO A 37 8.79 0.73 -12.45
CA PRO A 37 9.14 -0.31 -11.50
C PRO A 37 9.58 0.30 -10.16
N LEU A 38 8.98 -0.20 -9.08
CA LEU A 38 9.26 0.22 -7.72
C LEU A 38 9.79 -0.96 -6.90
N THR A 39 10.84 -0.72 -6.13
CA THR A 39 11.28 -1.63 -5.07
C THR A 39 10.23 -1.71 -3.96
N GLU A 40 10.33 -2.72 -3.09
CA GLU A 40 9.35 -2.89 -2.01
C GLU A 40 9.30 -1.68 -1.06
N THR A 41 10.46 -1.13 -0.68
CA THR A 41 10.56 0.09 0.12
C THR A 41 9.89 1.28 -0.55
N GLU A 42 10.09 1.43 -1.86
CA GLU A 42 9.44 2.50 -2.64
C GLU A 42 7.92 2.31 -2.70
N ARG A 43 7.42 1.08 -2.87
CA ARG A 43 5.98 0.78 -2.84
C ARG A 43 5.36 1.11 -1.48
N GLN A 44 6.03 0.79 -0.37
CA GLN A 44 5.58 1.13 0.98
C GLN A 44 5.48 2.64 1.18
N VAL A 45 6.50 3.39 0.75
CA VAL A 45 6.51 4.85 0.80
C VAL A 45 5.40 5.43 -0.09
N MET A 46 5.26 4.96 -1.33
CA MET A 46 4.21 5.41 -2.25
C MET A 46 2.81 5.15 -1.69
N ARG A 47 2.56 3.99 -1.08
CA ARG A 47 1.28 3.70 -0.41
C ARG A 47 0.92 4.78 0.61
N VAL A 48 1.89 5.18 1.44
CA VAL A 48 1.63 6.21 2.46
C VAL A 48 1.42 7.59 1.82
N VAL A 49 2.19 7.94 0.80
CA VAL A 49 2.06 9.22 0.08
C VAL A 49 0.71 9.32 -0.65
N ASP A 50 0.24 8.22 -1.26
CA ASP A 50 -1.06 8.16 -1.92
C ASP A 50 -2.23 8.28 -0.93
N LEU A 51 -2.10 7.68 0.27
CA LEU A 51 -3.11 7.75 1.31
C LEU A 51 -3.08 9.08 2.10
N HIS A 52 -1.92 9.73 2.19
CA HIS A 52 -1.72 10.97 2.92
C HIS A 52 -0.91 11.99 2.08
N PRO A 53 -1.48 12.52 0.98
CA PRO A 53 -0.81 13.54 0.20
C PRO A 53 -0.47 14.76 1.05
N GLY A 54 0.76 15.24 0.96
CA GLY A 54 1.29 16.35 1.74
C GLY A 54 1.95 15.94 3.06
N ALA A 55 2.00 14.65 3.38
CA ALA A 55 2.70 14.16 4.57
C ALA A 55 4.19 14.54 4.56
N ALA A 56 4.72 14.87 5.74
CA ALA A 56 6.14 15.14 5.90
C ALA A 56 6.97 13.84 5.88
N PRO A 57 8.26 13.86 5.48
CA PRO A 57 9.11 12.67 5.49
C PRO A 57 9.18 11.94 6.84
N SER A 58 9.10 12.67 7.96
CA SER A 58 9.05 12.10 9.30
C SER A 58 7.74 11.33 9.58
N GLU A 59 6.61 11.84 9.09
CA GLU A 59 5.33 11.16 9.18
C GLU A 59 5.30 9.91 8.29
N ILE A 60 5.87 10.01 7.08
CA ILE A 60 6.02 8.86 6.17
C ILE A 60 6.86 7.76 6.84
N ALA A 61 7.97 8.11 7.50
CA ALA A 61 8.78 7.15 8.24
C ALA A 61 8.01 6.48 9.38
N ARG A 62 7.23 7.25 10.16
CA ARG A 62 6.38 6.70 11.22
C ARG A 62 5.35 5.70 10.67
N ARG A 63 4.65 6.07 9.58
CA ARG A 63 3.58 5.25 8.99
C ARG A 63 4.10 4.02 8.26
N THR A 64 5.25 4.12 7.60
CA THR A 64 5.89 2.97 6.93
C THR A 64 6.69 2.09 7.90
N ARG A 65 6.94 2.56 9.13
CA ARG A 65 7.84 1.94 10.11
C ARG A 65 9.26 1.71 9.57
N LEU A 66 9.66 2.52 8.59
CA LEU A 66 10.99 2.51 8.02
C LEU A 66 11.91 3.49 8.74
N GLN A 67 13.19 3.18 8.79
CA GLN A 67 14.22 4.12 9.25
C GLN A 67 14.21 5.38 8.37
N ARG A 68 14.45 6.55 8.99
CA ARG A 68 14.45 7.85 8.27
C ARG A 68 15.42 7.88 7.10
N THR A 69 16.55 7.19 7.21
CA THR A 69 17.55 7.04 6.16
C THR A 69 16.99 6.28 4.95
N ASN A 70 16.24 5.19 5.19
CA ASN A 70 15.58 4.41 4.14
C ASN A 70 14.48 5.23 3.45
N VAL A 71 13.65 5.95 4.21
CA VAL A 71 12.63 6.84 3.64
C VAL A 71 13.27 7.94 2.81
N SER A 72 14.36 8.55 3.29
CA SER A 72 15.06 9.62 2.56
C SER A 72 15.70 9.11 1.26
N ALA A 73 16.23 7.88 1.26
CA ALA A 73 16.72 7.24 0.04
C ALA A 73 15.57 6.91 -0.94
N ALA A 74 14.49 6.32 -0.43
CA ALA A 74 13.31 5.99 -1.23
C ALA A 74 12.65 7.23 -1.84
N LEU A 75 12.48 8.31 -1.08
CA LEU A 75 11.91 9.57 -1.58
C LEU A 75 12.77 10.22 -2.67
N ARG A 76 14.11 10.16 -2.55
CA ARG A 76 15.01 10.64 -3.61
C ARG A 76 14.88 9.79 -4.88
N SER A 77 14.85 8.47 -4.73
CA SER A 77 14.65 7.56 -5.86
C SER A 77 13.28 7.77 -6.53
N LEU A 78 12.20 7.85 -5.75
CA LEU A 78 10.85 8.12 -6.24
C LEU A 78 10.73 9.47 -6.95
N GLU A 79 11.40 10.51 -6.45
CA GLU A 79 11.43 11.81 -7.12
C GLU A 79 12.19 11.74 -8.44
N SER A 80 13.33 11.04 -8.50
CA SER A 80 14.07 10.81 -9.76
C SER A 80 13.27 10.02 -10.78
N LYS A 81 12.38 9.13 -10.32
CA LYS A 81 11.42 8.38 -11.13
C LYS A 81 10.17 9.19 -11.51
N GLY A 82 10.06 10.43 -11.05
CA GLY A 82 8.90 11.30 -11.29
C GLY A 82 7.62 10.86 -10.56
N MET A 83 7.73 10.03 -9.53
CA MET A 83 6.59 9.45 -8.80
C MET A 83 6.10 10.34 -7.65
N VAL A 84 6.99 11.14 -7.07
CA VAL A 84 6.66 12.11 -6.02
C VAL A 84 7.22 13.48 -6.36
N SER A 85 6.56 14.50 -5.82
CA SER A 85 7.07 15.87 -5.78
C SER A 85 7.21 16.32 -4.33
N ARG A 86 8.20 17.18 -4.06
CA ARG A 86 8.45 17.73 -2.74
C ARG A 86 8.31 19.25 -2.79
N ALA A 87 7.48 19.80 -1.91
CA ALA A 87 7.27 21.23 -1.78
C ALA A 87 7.69 21.70 -0.40
N ALA A 88 8.37 22.85 -0.33
CA ALA A 88 8.62 23.52 0.95
C ALA A 88 7.28 23.99 1.53
N THR A 89 7.08 23.81 2.83
CA THR A 89 5.92 24.34 3.55
C THR A 89 6.28 25.67 4.21
N VAL A 90 5.28 26.39 4.72
CA VAL A 90 5.52 27.56 5.57
C VAL A 90 6.37 27.12 6.78
N GLY A 91 7.61 27.61 6.87
CA GLY A 91 8.59 27.20 7.88
C GLY A 91 9.75 26.35 7.32
N ARG A 92 10.30 25.45 8.14
CA ARG A 92 11.42 24.54 7.77
C ARG A 92 10.94 23.14 7.34
N GLY A 93 9.68 23.02 6.92
CA GLY A 93 9.05 21.74 6.59
C GLY A 93 9.07 21.42 5.09
N VAL A 94 8.86 20.13 4.79
CA VAL A 94 8.71 19.62 3.42
C VAL A 94 7.46 18.75 3.39
N ALA A 95 6.59 18.97 2.40
CA ALA A 95 5.42 18.17 2.10
C ALA A 95 5.69 17.32 0.85
N VAL A 96 5.31 16.05 0.88
CA VAL A 96 5.48 15.11 -0.22
C VAL A 96 4.13 14.81 -0.86
N HIS A 97 4.03 14.96 -2.18
CA HIS A 97 2.80 14.70 -2.94
C HIS A 97 3.04 13.67 -4.04
N PRO A 98 2.07 12.77 -4.31
CA PRO A 98 2.14 11.92 -5.50
C PRO A 98 2.00 12.79 -6.76
N THR A 99 2.66 12.39 -7.83
CA THR A 99 2.53 13.06 -9.14
C THR A 99 1.38 12.47 -9.96
N GLU A 100 1.03 13.14 -11.07
CA GLU A 100 0.09 12.58 -12.06
C GLU A 100 0.60 11.28 -12.69
N LEU A 101 1.92 11.13 -12.84
CA LEU A 101 2.55 9.89 -13.29
C LEU A 101 2.29 8.76 -12.27
N ALA A 102 2.47 9.03 -10.98
CA ALA A 102 2.16 8.05 -9.94
C ALA A 102 0.68 7.66 -9.93
N ALA A 103 -0.23 8.63 -10.04
CA ALA A 103 -1.66 8.35 -10.12
C ALA A 103 -2.03 7.51 -11.35
N SER A 104 -1.38 7.75 -12.49
CA SER A 104 -1.57 6.98 -13.72
C SER A 104 -1.04 5.55 -13.59
N ASN A 105 0.14 5.37 -13.01
CA ASN A 105 0.70 4.05 -12.70
C ASN A 105 -0.22 3.25 -11.77
N LEU A 106 -0.72 3.89 -10.71
CA LEU A 106 -1.63 3.24 -9.77
C LEU A 106 -2.95 2.81 -10.45
N ARG A 107 -3.47 3.60 -11.38
CA ARG A 107 -4.67 3.22 -12.16
C ARG A 107 -4.42 1.99 -13.02
N VAL A 108 -3.28 1.90 -13.69
CA VAL A 108 -2.91 0.72 -14.50
C VAL A 108 -2.81 -0.52 -13.62
N LEU A 109 -2.13 -0.42 -12.48
CA LEU A 109 -2.00 -1.52 -11.52
C LEU A 109 -3.36 -1.96 -10.95
N ARG A 110 -4.21 -1.01 -10.53
CA ARG A 110 -5.56 -1.30 -10.03
C ARG A 110 -6.42 -2.00 -11.08
N ALA A 111 -6.35 -1.58 -12.34
CA ALA A 111 -7.07 -2.23 -13.42
C ALA A 111 -6.57 -3.66 -13.69
N ALA A 112 -5.26 -3.90 -13.61
CA ALA A 112 -4.70 -5.24 -13.72
C ALA A 112 -5.16 -6.15 -12.57
N TRP A 113 -5.08 -5.70 -11.32
CA TRP A 113 -5.56 -6.46 -10.17
C TRP A 113 -7.06 -6.74 -10.23
N ALA A 114 -7.87 -5.76 -10.64
CA ALA A 114 -9.31 -5.96 -10.80
C ALA A 114 -9.61 -7.05 -11.84
N ARG A 115 -8.90 -7.07 -12.98
CA ARG A 115 -9.06 -8.13 -13.99
C ARG A 115 -8.63 -9.51 -13.48
N GLU A 116 -7.50 -9.60 -12.80
CA GLU A 116 -7.01 -10.87 -12.25
C GLU A 116 -7.97 -11.44 -11.19
N LEU A 117 -8.51 -10.59 -10.33
CA LEU A 117 -9.39 -11.00 -9.23
C LEU A 117 -10.85 -11.24 -9.68
N ALA A 118 -11.29 -10.61 -10.76
CA ALA A 118 -12.65 -10.78 -11.31
C ALA A 118 -12.96 -12.26 -11.65
N GLY A 119 -11.98 -13.00 -12.15
CA GLY A 119 -12.16 -14.41 -12.49
C GLY A 119 -12.41 -15.35 -11.30
N GLY A 120 -12.02 -14.94 -10.08
CA GLY A 120 -12.16 -15.76 -8.87
C GLY A 120 -13.25 -15.31 -7.91
N LEU A 121 -13.59 -14.00 -7.89
CA LEU A 121 -14.54 -13.43 -6.94
C LEU A 121 -15.98 -13.35 -7.47
N GLY A 122 -16.19 -13.55 -8.77
CA GLY A 122 -17.52 -13.43 -9.39
C GLY A 122 -18.12 -12.03 -9.20
N ASP A 123 -19.46 -11.95 -9.28
CA ASP A 123 -20.19 -10.68 -9.26
C ASP A 123 -20.70 -10.25 -7.87
N ASP A 124 -20.33 -10.96 -6.79
CA ASP A 124 -20.72 -10.60 -5.42
C ASP A 124 -19.87 -9.44 -4.87
N LEU A 125 -20.12 -8.25 -5.41
CA LEU A 125 -19.43 -7.02 -5.02
C LEU A 125 -19.75 -6.60 -3.57
N ASP A 126 -20.85 -7.08 -2.99
CA ASP A 126 -21.17 -6.81 -1.58
C ASP A 126 -20.23 -7.57 -0.65
N ALA A 127 -20.02 -8.87 -0.89
CA ALA A 127 -19.05 -9.66 -0.14
C ALA A 127 -17.62 -9.08 -0.27
N VAL A 128 -17.22 -8.65 -1.48
CA VAL A 128 -15.93 -8.00 -1.72
C VAL A 128 -15.80 -6.70 -0.91
N ARG A 129 -16.82 -5.85 -0.90
CA ARG A 129 -16.84 -4.62 -0.09
C ARG A 129 -16.74 -4.91 1.40
N GLN A 130 -17.47 -5.90 1.90
CA GLN A 130 -17.43 -6.30 3.32
C GLN A 130 -16.05 -6.82 3.73
N CYS A 131 -15.45 -7.70 2.91
CA CYS A 131 -14.09 -8.20 3.13
C CYS A 131 -13.05 -7.07 3.13
N THR A 132 -13.13 -6.17 2.13
CA THR A 132 -12.26 -4.98 2.06
C THR A 132 -12.38 -4.11 3.31
N GLY A 133 -13.60 -3.91 3.81
CA GLY A 133 -13.86 -3.17 5.05
C GLY A 133 -13.24 -3.85 6.29
N LEU A 134 -13.34 -5.18 6.38
CA LEU A 134 -12.72 -5.96 7.46
C LEU A 134 -11.19 -5.81 7.45
N LEU A 135 -10.55 -6.07 6.31
CA LEU A 135 -9.10 -5.97 6.15
C LEU A 135 -8.59 -4.54 6.38
N SER A 136 -9.35 -3.52 5.96
CA SER A 136 -8.98 -2.12 6.20
C SER A 136 -9.02 -1.75 7.69
N ARG A 137 -9.93 -2.34 8.48
CA ARG A 137 -9.93 -2.17 9.94
C ARG A 137 -8.71 -2.84 10.57
N LEU A 138 -8.41 -4.06 10.14
CA LEU A 138 -7.24 -4.82 10.62
C LEU A 138 -5.93 -4.06 10.30
N GLU A 139 -5.76 -3.56 9.08
CA GLU A 139 -4.59 -2.76 8.70
C GLU A 139 -4.41 -1.54 9.61
N ARG A 140 -5.50 -0.80 9.88
CA ARG A 140 -5.44 0.37 10.77
C ARG A 140 -5.05 0.01 12.20
N GLN A 141 -5.58 -1.09 12.74
CA GLN A 141 -5.21 -1.58 14.08
C GLN A 141 -3.74 -1.98 14.11
N LEU A 142 -3.27 -2.81 13.18
CA LEU A 142 -1.87 -3.23 13.12
C LEU A 142 -0.89 -2.07 12.89
N THR A 143 -1.34 -0.99 12.25
CA THR A 143 -0.52 0.21 12.07
C THR A 143 -0.51 1.10 13.32
N ALA A 144 -1.63 1.15 14.06
CA ALA A 144 -1.82 2.00 15.24
C ALA A 144 -1.33 1.36 16.55
N ASP A 145 -1.44 0.04 16.68
CA ASP A 145 -1.03 -0.72 17.86
C ASP A 145 0.48 -1.04 17.76
N GLU A 146 1.31 -0.07 18.14
CA GLU A 146 2.55 -0.34 18.88
C GLU A 146 3.10 0.99 19.48
N PRO A 147 3.57 0.98 20.75
CA PRO A 147 4.04 2.15 21.49
C PRO A 147 5.32 2.79 20.92
#